data_AF-A0A7Y2DVM1-F1
#
_entry.id   AF-A0A7Y2DVM1-F1
#
_cell.length_a   1.000
_cell.length_b   1.000
_cell.length_c   1.000
_cell.angle_alpha   90.00
_cell.angle_beta   90.00
_cell.angle_gamma   90.00
#
_symmetry.space_group_name_H-M   'P 1'
#
loop_
_entity.id
_entity.type
_entity.pdbx_description
1 polymer ?
#
loop_
_entity_poly.entity_id
_entity_poly.type
_entity_poly.pdbx_seq_one_letter_code
_entity_poly.pdbx_strand_id
1 'polypeptide(L)' 'KETKRIPMESVAWGIIFSKDSKLAFVTAASDDLVYKIDIKKFEVVGKTATGSVPDGIALSGM' A
#
# COMPACT_ATOMS: atom_id res chain seq x y z
N LYS A 1 -4.37 -19.41 -8.39
CA LYS A 1 -5.40 -18.65 -9.12
C LYS A 1 -5.55 -17.29 -8.44
N GLU A 2 -5.57 -16.21 -9.19
CA GLU A 2 -5.81 -14.86 -8.65
C GLU A 2 -7.23 -14.73 -8.10
N THR A 3 -7.41 -14.02 -6.98
CA THR A 3 -8.72 -13.82 -6.33
C THR A 3 -9.28 -12.42 -6.52
N LYS A 4 -8.44 -11.38 -6.59
CA LYS A 4 -8.86 -9.98 -6.76
C LYS A 4 -7.70 -9.11 -7.26
N ARG A 5 -8.03 -8.07 -8.03
CA ARG A 5 -7.17 -6.91 -8.30
C ARG A 5 -7.71 -5.70 -7.58
N ILE A 6 -6.82 -4.92 -7.00
CA ILE A 6 -7.15 -3.63 -6.41
C ILE A 6 -6.69 -2.58 -7.43
N PRO A 7 -7.61 -1.82 -8.06
CA PRO A 7 -7.21 -0.76 -8.97
C PRO A 7 -6.49 0.34 -8.19
N MET A 8 -5.39 0.81 -8.77
CA MET A 8 -4.56 1.89 -8.23
C MET A 8 -4.32 2.88 -9.37
N GLU A 9 -4.19 4.16 -9.05
CA GLU A 9 -3.94 5.20 -10.07
C GLU A 9 -2.51 5.11 -10.63
N SER A 10 -1.61 4.45 -9.91
CA SER A 10 -0.20 4.33 -10.25
C SER A 10 0.39 2.95 -9.94
N VAL A 11 1.63 2.77 -10.39
CA VAL A 11 2.39 1.54 -10.30
C VAL A 11 2.78 1.30 -8.84
N ALA A 12 2.37 0.16 -8.30
CA ALA A 12 2.80 -0.32 -6.99
C ALA A 12 4.26 -0.80 -7.04
N TRP A 13 5.10 -0.36 -6.11
CA TRP A 13 6.53 -0.71 -6.06
C TRP A 13 6.85 -1.56 -4.83
N GLY A 14 6.75 -0.97 -3.63
CA GLY A 14 6.97 -1.63 -2.35
C GLY A 14 5.66 -2.01 -1.66
N ILE A 15 5.69 -3.08 -0.86
CA ILE A 15 4.57 -3.52 -0.03
C ILE A 15 5.04 -4.00 1.34
N ILE A 16 4.28 -3.68 2.39
CA ILE A 16 4.44 -4.25 3.73
C ILE A 16 3.08 -4.46 4.40
N PHE A 17 2.98 -5.48 5.26
CA PHE A 17 1.78 -5.79 6.02
C PHE A 17 1.90 -5.34 7.48
N SER A 18 0.77 -4.98 8.11
CA SER A 18 0.72 -4.83 9.57
C SER A 18 0.99 -6.16 10.27
N LYS A 19 1.44 -6.12 11.52
CA LYS A 19 1.74 -7.31 12.35
C LYS A 19 0.58 -8.30 12.47
N ASP A 20 -0.66 -7.80 12.44
CA ASP A 20 -1.87 -8.62 12.48
C ASP A 20 -2.43 -8.99 11.09
N SER A 21 -1.70 -8.63 10.02
CA SER A 21 -2.04 -8.86 8.61
C SER A 21 -3.40 -8.31 8.17
N LYS A 22 -4.01 -7.40 8.94
CA LYS A 22 -5.29 -6.77 8.56
C LYS A 22 -5.12 -5.65 7.55
N LEU A 23 -3.93 -5.04 7.51
CA LEU A 23 -3.61 -3.94 6.62
C LEU A 23 -2.39 -4.27 5.77
N ALA A 24 -2.39 -3.79 4.52
CA ALA A 24 -1.18 -3.59 3.75
C ALA A 24 -0.96 -2.11 3.44
N PHE A 25 0.29 -1.76 3.28
CA PHE A 25 0.75 -0.45 2.85
C PHE A 25 1.57 -0.63 1.57
N VAL A 26 1.22 0.10 0.52
CA VAL A 26 1.82 -0.03 -0.80
C VAL A 26 2.30 1.34 -1.26
N THR A 27 3.57 1.46 -1.64
CA THR A 27 4.11 2.68 -2.25
C THR A 27 3.70 2.75 -3.72
N ALA A 28 3.33 3.96 -4.16
CA ALA A 28 3.01 4.26 -5.54
C ALA A 28 3.91 5.39 -6.03
N ALA A 29 4.95 5.00 -6.77
CA ALA A 29 6.07 5.88 -7.08
C ALA A 29 5.67 7.10 -7.93
N SER A 30 4.80 6.93 -8.93
CA SER A 30 4.42 8.05 -9.81
C SER A 30 3.43 9.04 -9.19
N ASP A 31 2.80 8.68 -8.06
CA ASP A 31 1.79 9.52 -7.40
C ASP A 31 2.33 10.24 -6.16
N ASP A 32 3.54 9.92 -5.72
CA ASP A 32 4.09 10.36 -4.42
C ASP A 32 3.15 9.99 -3.25
N LEU A 33 2.65 8.74 -3.25
CA LEU A 33 1.69 8.23 -2.27
C LEU A 33 2.10 6.89 -1.65
N VAL A 34 1.60 6.66 -0.44
CA VAL A 34 1.38 5.33 0.14
C VAL A 34 -0.11 5.05 0.25
N TYR A 35 -0.54 3.93 -0.33
CA TYR A 35 -1.89 3.40 -0.20
C TYR A 35 -2.00 2.51 1.03
N LYS A 36 -3.05 2.72 1.85
CA LYS A 36 -3.42 1.84 2.95
C LYS A 36 -4.59 0.96 2.49
N ILE A 37 -4.43 -0.35 2.59
CA ILE A 37 -5.37 -1.34 2.08
C ILE A 37 -5.90 -2.20 3.22
N ASP A 38 -7.22 -2.35 3.32
CA ASP A 38 -7.87 -3.37 4.16
C ASP A 38 -7.81 -4.73 3.44
N ILE A 39 -7.12 -5.70 4.04
CA ILE A 39 -6.88 -7.00 3.42
C ILE A 39 -8.11 -7.90 3.42
N LYS A 40 -9.04 -7.74 4.37
CA LYS A 40 -10.26 -8.53 4.42
C LYS A 40 -11.21 -8.11 3.30
N LYS A 41 -11.28 -6.82 3.01
CA LYS A 41 -12.16 -6.26 1.97
C LYS A 41 -11.47 -6.15 0.60
N PHE A 42 -10.13 -6.13 0.58
CA PHE A 42 -9.31 -5.78 -0.59
C PHE A 42 -9.71 -4.41 -1.14
N GLU A 43 -9.70 -3.41 -0.28
CA GLU A 43 -10.11 -2.03 -0.58
C GLU A 43 -9.06 -1.04 -0.09
N VAL A 44 -8.80 0.00 -0.88
CA VAL A 44 -8.03 1.15 -0.43
C VAL A 44 -8.86 1.91 0.61
N VAL A 45 -8.37 1.98 1.84
CA VAL A 45 -9.02 2.66 2.96
C VAL A 45 -8.30 3.94 3.38
N GLY A 46 -7.22 4.30 2.68
CA GLY A 46 -6.54 5.57 2.87
C GLY A 46 -5.40 5.78 1.87
N LYS A 47 -5.03 7.04 1.68
CA LYS A 47 -3.87 7.47 0.91
C LYS A 47 -3.08 8.46 1.77
N THR A 48 -1.76 8.34 1.80
CA THR A 48 -0.88 9.25 2.53
C THR A 48 0.14 9.81 1.56
N ALA A 49 0.27 11.15 1.52
CA ALA A 49 1.30 11.79 0.72
C ALA A 49 2.70 11.47 1.25
N THR A 50 3.64 11.29 0.33
CA THR A 50 5.06 11.12 0.62
C THR A 50 5.87 12.30 0.07
N GLY A 51 7.20 12.14 0.03
CA GLY A 51 8.03 12.88 -0.92
C GLY A 51 8.05 12.19 -2.29
N SER A 52 9.01 12.55 -3.13
CA SER A 52 9.07 12.08 -4.50
C SER A 52 9.47 10.61 -4.63
N VAL A 53 8.77 9.87 -5.49
CA VAL A 53 9.11 8.52 -5.97
C VAL A 53 9.39 7.54 -4.81
N PRO A 54 8.41 7.29 -3.92
CA PRO A 54 8.57 6.30 -2.87
C PRO A 54 8.76 4.90 -3.48
N ASP A 55 9.78 4.19 -3.01
CA ASP A 55 10.12 2.83 -3.45
C ASP A 55 9.89 1.83 -2.29
N GLY A 56 10.93 1.52 -1.52
CA GLY A 56 10.84 0.63 -0.37
C GLY A 56 10.02 1.21 0.79
N ILE A 57 9.36 0.34 1.55
CA ILE A 57 8.58 0.71 2.73
C ILE A 57 8.90 -0.21 3.91
N ALA A 58 9.04 0.39 5.09
CA ALA A 58 9.17 -0.30 6.36
C ALA A 58 8.21 0.33 7.38
N LEU A 59 7.82 -0.45 8.37
CA LEU A 59 7.00 0.01 9.48
C LEU A 59 7.82 -0.09 10.77
N SER A 60 7.71 0.93 11.62
CA SER A 60 8.37 0.98 12.93
C SER A 60 7.35 0.91 14.07
N GLY A 61 7.79 0.45 15.25
CA GLY A 61 6.96 0.44 16.46
C GLY A 61 5.92 -0.69 16.53
N MET A 62 6.25 -1.88 16.01
CA MET A 62 5.38 -3.06 16.02
C MET A 62 5.81 -4.15 17.00
#